data_AF-A0A7Y4WQV1-F1
#
_entry.id   AF-A0A7Y4WQV1-F1
#
_cell.length_a   1.000
_cell.length_b   1.000
_cell.length_c   1.000
_cell.angle_alpha   90.00
_cell.angle_beta   90.00
_cell.angle_gamma   90.00
#
_symmetry.space_group_name_H-M   'P 1'
#
loop_
_entity.id
_entity.type
_entity.pdbx_description
1 polymer ?
#
loop_
_entity_poly.entity_id
_entity_poly.type
_entity_poly.pdbx_seq_one_letter_code
_entity_poly.pdbx_strand_id
1 'polypeptide(L)'
;MHLDQRSENALAGVHPDLVRVVHRAAERSDCPFIVTEGVRTMKRQRELVAAGASKTLRSRHLTGHAIDFAPLVGGEVTWKWPPFAIVAEAFKRAAAELGVPIVWGGDWRTFRDGPHIELDRKPIPRDARARDAPGHRSVSRGCPSHRSRRRHARSTARHGPGVVRDDPAGPCPGCCSAR
;
A
#
# COMPACT_ATOMS: atom_id res chain seq x y z
N MET A 1 16.49 7.52 14.26
CA MET A 1 17.06 8.47 13.26
C MET A 1 15.99 8.77 12.21
N HIS A 2 16.12 9.89 11.50
CA HIS A 2 15.25 10.21 10.36
C HIS A 2 15.96 9.86 9.06
N LEU A 3 15.19 9.51 8.02
CA LEU A 3 15.72 9.27 6.68
C LEU A 3 16.12 10.60 6.03
N ASP A 4 17.08 10.54 5.11
CA ASP A 4 17.43 11.69 4.29
C ASP A 4 16.40 11.90 3.15
N GLN A 5 16.38 13.11 2.59
CA GLN A 5 15.43 13.45 1.52
C GLN A 5 15.56 12.52 0.30
N ARG A 6 16.77 12.03 0.03
CA ARG A 6 17.02 11.09 -1.06
C ARG A 6 16.29 9.76 -0.82
N SER A 7 16.39 9.21 0.38
CA SER A 7 15.69 7.98 0.75
C SER A 7 14.19 8.17 0.70
N GLU A 8 13.67 9.30 1.18
CA GLU A 8 12.24 9.63 1.09
C GLU A 8 11.74 9.64 -0.36
N ASN A 9 12.51 10.25 -1.27
CA ASN A 9 12.17 10.26 -2.69
C ASN A 9 12.20 8.85 -3.31
N ALA A 10 13.10 7.98 -2.85
CA ALA A 10 13.16 6.59 -3.32
C ALA A 10 11.96 5.75 -2.87
N LEU A 11 11.27 6.15 -1.80
CA LEU A 11 10.06 5.49 -1.29
C LEU A 11 8.78 5.87 -2.05
N ALA A 12 8.86 6.84 -2.97
CA ALA A 12 7.71 7.23 -3.79
C ALA A 12 7.17 6.02 -4.60
N GLY A 13 5.89 5.69 -4.38
CA GLY A 13 5.20 4.57 -5.04
C GLY A 13 5.46 3.19 -4.41
N VAL A 14 6.27 3.11 -3.35
CA VAL A 14 6.43 1.88 -2.55
C VAL A 14 5.16 1.64 -1.72
N HIS A 15 4.86 0.37 -1.46
CA HIS A 15 3.69 -0.04 -0.69
C HIS A 15 3.68 0.60 0.71
N PRO A 16 2.57 1.20 1.17
CA PRO A 16 2.51 1.95 2.43
C PRO A 16 2.98 1.15 3.66
N ASP A 17 2.61 -0.13 3.75
CA ASP A 17 3.08 -0.99 4.86
C ASP A 17 4.60 -1.12 4.87
N LEU A 18 5.26 -1.21 3.71
CA LEU A 18 6.72 -1.27 3.64
C LEU A 18 7.34 0.08 4.02
N VAL A 19 6.77 1.19 3.55
CA VAL A 19 7.20 2.55 3.93
C VAL A 19 7.15 2.73 5.45
N ARG A 20 6.06 2.31 6.11
CA ARG A 20 5.95 2.32 7.58
C ARG A 20 7.08 1.54 8.27
N VAL A 21 7.41 0.36 7.74
CA VAL A 21 8.52 -0.46 8.25
C VAL A 21 9.85 0.25 8.06
N VAL A 22 10.09 0.92 6.93
CA VAL A 22 11.35 1.66 6.67
C VAL A 22 11.54 2.80 7.66
N HIS A 23 10.53 3.64 7.86
CA HIS A 23 10.61 4.72 8.86
C HIS A 23 10.84 4.16 10.26
N ARG A 24 10.11 3.09 10.61
CA ARG A 24 10.27 2.46 11.92
C ARG A 24 11.65 1.83 12.10
N ALA A 25 12.22 1.24 11.05
CA ALA A 25 13.58 0.72 11.07
C ALA A 25 14.60 1.85 11.24
N ALA A 26 14.39 3.00 10.59
CA ALA A 26 15.25 4.18 10.76
C ALA A 26 15.23 4.72 12.20
N GLU A 27 14.11 4.62 12.90
CA GLU A 27 14.01 4.95 14.32
C GLU A 27 14.75 3.96 15.23
N ARG A 28 14.80 2.68 14.85
CA ARG A 28 15.30 1.57 15.69
C ARG A 28 16.72 1.12 15.39
N SER A 29 17.26 1.45 14.22
CA SER A 29 18.57 0.95 13.80
C SER A 29 19.69 1.66 14.53
N ASP A 30 20.66 0.89 15.04
CA ASP A 30 21.91 1.41 15.60
C ASP A 30 22.91 1.82 14.50
N CYS A 31 22.69 1.34 13.27
CA CYS A 31 23.47 1.69 12.09
C CYS A 31 22.62 2.56 11.15
N PRO A 32 23.04 3.80 10.84
CA PRO A 32 22.33 4.61 9.85
C PRO A 32 22.36 3.93 8.49
N PHE A 33 21.35 4.17 7.66
CA PHE A 33 21.27 3.61 6.31
C PHE A 33 20.54 4.59 5.38
N ILE A 34 20.71 4.38 4.08
CA ILE A 34 19.95 5.07 3.04
C ILE A 34 19.14 4.06 2.23
N VAL A 35 18.03 4.49 1.66
CA VAL A 35 17.28 3.74 0.65
C VAL A 35 17.85 4.11 -0.72
N THR A 36 18.36 3.12 -1.44
CA THR A 36 19.02 3.31 -2.74
C THR A 36 18.05 3.15 -3.90
N GLU A 37 17.07 2.25 -3.78
CA GLU A 37 16.07 1.99 -4.81
C GLU A 37 14.73 1.56 -4.18
N GLY A 38 13.61 2.05 -4.69
CA GLY A 38 12.27 1.59 -4.34
C GLY A 38 11.57 0.96 -5.53
N VAL A 39 10.63 1.68 -6.15
CA VAL A 39 9.96 1.20 -7.37
C VAL A 39 10.92 1.17 -8.55
N ARG A 40 11.03 0.01 -9.20
CA ARG A 40 11.89 -0.19 -10.38
C ARG A 40 11.05 -0.23 -11.65
N THR A 41 11.59 0.29 -12.75
CA THR A 41 10.95 0.19 -14.07
C THR A 41 11.23 -1.15 -14.75
N MET A 42 10.33 -1.58 -15.64
CA MET A 42 10.57 -2.77 -16.48
C MET A 42 11.84 -2.66 -17.32
N LYS A 43 12.19 -1.45 -17.79
CA LYS A 43 13.44 -1.21 -18.53
C LYS A 43 14.66 -1.53 -17.66
N ARG A 44 14.73 -0.94 -16.46
CA ARG A 44 15.82 -1.19 -15.52
C ARG A 44 15.91 -2.66 -15.12
N GLN A 45 14.78 -3.33 -14.92
CA GLN A 45 14.78 -4.76 -14.60
C GLN A 45 15.37 -5.61 -15.73
N ARG A 46 15.08 -5.29 -17.01
CA ARG A 46 15.71 -5.98 -18.16
C ARG A 46 17.22 -5.75 -18.21
N GLU A 47 17.68 -4.54 -17.94
CA GLU A 47 19.11 -4.21 -17.86
C GLU A 47 19.82 -5.04 -16.76
N LEU A 48 19.21 -5.14 -15.57
CA LEU A 48 19.77 -5.94 -14.47
C LEU A 48 19.81 -7.43 -14.78
N VAL A 49 18.80 -7.96 -15.48
CA VAL A 49 18.82 -9.36 -15.95
C VAL A 49 19.91 -9.57 -16.98
N ALA A 50 20.05 -8.67 -17.96
CA ALA A 50 21.11 -8.74 -18.96
C ALA A 50 22.51 -8.65 -18.35
N ALA A 51 22.67 -7.84 -17.30
CA ALA A 51 23.92 -7.71 -16.54
C ALA A 51 24.17 -8.85 -15.54
N GLY A 52 23.25 -9.82 -15.39
CA GLY A 52 23.36 -10.92 -14.43
C GLY A 52 23.11 -10.54 -12.96
N ALA A 53 22.76 -9.28 -12.68
CA ALA A 53 22.40 -8.79 -11.34
C ALA A 53 21.00 -9.24 -10.89
N SER A 54 20.17 -9.74 -11.80
CA SER A 54 18.90 -10.39 -11.46
C SER A 54 18.68 -11.65 -12.30
N LYS A 55 18.03 -12.66 -11.71
CA LYS A 55 17.73 -13.92 -12.40
C LYS A 55 16.37 -13.95 -13.09
N THR A 56 15.51 -12.96 -12.84
CA THR A 56 14.12 -12.99 -13.28
C THR A 56 13.59 -11.60 -13.60
N LEU A 57 12.67 -11.52 -14.56
CA LEU A 57 11.90 -10.29 -14.82
C LEU A 57 10.76 -10.09 -13.80
N ARG A 58 10.47 -11.08 -12.95
CA ARG A 58 9.40 -11.01 -11.94
C ARG A 58 9.95 -10.48 -10.62
N SER A 59 10.28 -9.20 -10.58
CA SER A 59 10.81 -8.50 -9.39
C SER A 59 9.71 -7.82 -8.57
N ARG A 60 9.86 -7.83 -7.24
CA ARG A 60 8.94 -7.15 -6.32
C ARG A 60 9.06 -5.63 -6.37
N HIS A 61 10.20 -5.10 -6.81
CA HIS A 61 10.38 -3.66 -7.06
C HIS A 61 9.44 -3.14 -8.15
N LEU A 62 9.08 -3.95 -9.13
CA LEU A 62 8.15 -3.56 -10.21
C LEU A 62 6.74 -3.28 -9.66
N THR A 63 6.39 -3.95 -8.57
CA THR A 63 5.10 -3.82 -7.91
C THR A 63 5.15 -2.87 -6.72
N GLY A 64 6.30 -2.24 -6.42
CA GLY A 64 6.49 -1.40 -5.24
C GLY A 64 6.48 -2.15 -3.91
N HIS A 65 6.74 -3.46 -3.91
CA HIS A 65 6.74 -4.28 -2.69
C HIS A 65 8.15 -4.63 -2.20
N ALA A 66 9.17 -3.98 -2.73
CA ALA A 66 10.56 -4.16 -2.31
C ALA A 66 11.30 -2.82 -2.35
N ILE A 67 12.36 -2.76 -1.55
CA ILE A 67 13.32 -1.68 -1.51
C ILE A 67 14.74 -2.26 -1.43
N ASP A 68 15.70 -1.48 -1.90
CA ASP A 68 17.12 -1.70 -1.68
C ASP A 68 17.64 -0.62 -0.73
N PHE A 69 18.46 -1.04 0.25
CA PHE A 69 19.10 -0.13 1.19
C PHE A 69 20.62 -0.27 1.19
N ALA A 70 21.32 0.72 1.72
CA ALA A 70 22.76 0.66 1.94
C ALA A 70 23.12 1.21 3.33
N PRO A 71 23.85 0.45 4.17
CA PRO A 71 24.33 0.93 5.46
C PRO A 71 25.33 2.07 5.32
N LEU A 72 25.33 2.96 6.30
CA LEU A 72 26.30 4.04 6.47
C LEU A 72 27.19 3.75 7.68
N VAL A 73 28.50 3.74 7.48
CA VAL A 73 29.49 3.60 8.56
C VAL A 73 30.46 4.77 8.45
N GLY A 74 30.55 5.58 9.52
CA GLY A 74 31.35 6.81 9.49
C GLY A 74 30.80 7.88 8.53
N GLY A 75 29.50 7.81 8.17
CA GLY A 75 28.88 8.73 7.21
C GLY A 75 29.02 8.31 5.75
N GLU A 76 29.72 7.22 5.46
CA GLU A 76 29.93 6.72 4.10
C GLU A 76 29.17 5.42 3.85
N VAL A 77 28.70 5.25 2.60
CA VAL A 77 28.05 4.02 2.14
C VAL A 77 29.05 2.87 2.17
N THR A 78 28.67 1.77 2.82
CA THR A 78 29.48 0.55 2.85
C THR A 78 28.74 -0.63 2.25
N TRP A 79 29.46 -1.40 1.45
CA TRP A 79 28.98 -2.65 0.85
C TRP A 79 29.50 -3.89 1.59
N LYS A 80 30.08 -3.70 2.78
CA LYS A 80 30.52 -4.80 3.64
C LYS A 80 29.31 -5.54 4.20
N TRP A 81 29.40 -6.87 4.26
CA TRP A 81 28.31 -7.73 4.75
C TRP A 81 27.85 -7.46 6.20
N PRO A 82 28.73 -7.27 7.20
CA PRO A 82 28.28 -7.17 8.60
C PRO A 82 27.32 -5.99 8.87
N PRO A 83 27.55 -4.77 8.34
CA PRO A 83 26.59 -3.67 8.46
C PRO A 83 25.19 -3.98 7.90
N PHE A 84 25.08 -4.75 6.81
CA PHE A 84 23.76 -5.12 6.27
C PHE A 84 22.96 -5.95 7.27
N ALA A 85 23.60 -6.87 7.99
CA ALA A 85 22.92 -7.68 9.00
C ALA A 85 22.38 -6.82 10.15
N ILE A 86 23.13 -5.81 10.61
CA ILE A 86 22.69 -4.91 11.68
C ILE A 86 21.43 -4.15 11.27
N VAL A 87 21.45 -3.56 10.07
CA VAL A 87 20.30 -2.83 9.53
C VAL A 87 19.12 -3.77 9.27
N ALA A 88 19.37 -4.96 8.71
CA ALA A 88 18.33 -5.96 8.45
C ALA A 88 17.64 -6.43 9.75
N GLU A 89 18.37 -6.60 10.84
CA GLU A 89 17.77 -6.90 12.14
C GLU A 89 16.87 -5.76 12.64
N ALA A 90 17.23 -4.49 12.39
CA ALA A 90 16.34 -3.36 12.67
C ALA A 90 15.06 -3.40 11.82
N PHE A 91 15.17 -3.74 10.52
CA PHE A 91 14.02 -3.98 9.65
C PHE A 91 13.12 -5.10 10.16
N LYS A 92 13.69 -6.24 10.56
CA LYS A 92 12.94 -7.39 11.10
C LYS A 92 12.22 -7.03 12.40
N ARG A 93 12.88 -6.28 13.29
CA ARG A 93 12.25 -5.78 14.54
C ARG A 93 11.09 -4.83 14.22
N ALA A 94 11.28 -3.87 13.32
CA ALA A 94 10.24 -2.94 12.89
C ALA A 94 9.04 -3.68 12.25
N ALA A 95 9.31 -4.64 11.38
CA ALA A 95 8.30 -5.52 10.78
C ALA A 95 7.49 -6.29 11.82
N ALA A 96 8.15 -6.87 12.83
CA ALA A 96 7.50 -7.60 13.91
C ALA A 96 6.63 -6.67 14.78
N GLU A 97 7.12 -5.48 15.13
CA GLU A 97 6.35 -4.49 15.89
C GLU A 97 5.08 -4.05 15.15
N LEU A 98 5.17 -3.85 13.84
CA LEU A 98 4.06 -3.37 13.00
C LEU A 98 3.15 -4.49 12.47
N GLY A 99 3.48 -5.75 12.74
CA GLY A 99 2.76 -6.90 12.19
C GLY A 99 2.82 -7.00 10.65
N VAL A 100 3.89 -6.47 10.04
CA VAL A 100 4.10 -6.47 8.59
C VAL A 100 5.21 -7.46 8.26
N PRO A 101 4.91 -8.67 7.77
CA PRO A 101 5.94 -9.66 7.46
C PRO A 101 6.79 -9.21 6.26
N ILE A 102 8.11 -9.25 6.45
CA ILE A 102 9.11 -8.94 5.42
C ILE A 102 10.06 -10.12 5.22
N VAL A 103 10.76 -10.12 4.10
CA VAL A 103 11.85 -11.04 3.76
C VAL A 103 13.09 -10.20 3.44
N TRP A 104 14.23 -10.56 4.04
CA TRP A 104 15.52 -9.99 3.72
C TRP A 104 16.30 -10.87 2.74
N GLY A 105 16.86 -10.28 1.69
CA GLY A 105 17.64 -10.99 0.68
C GLY A 105 18.90 -11.65 1.23
N GLY A 106 19.44 -11.15 2.35
CA GLY A 106 20.56 -11.77 3.05
C GLY A 106 20.23 -13.15 3.65
N ASP A 107 18.95 -13.41 3.96
CA ASP A 107 18.49 -14.70 4.51
C ASP A 107 18.23 -15.76 3.42
N TRP A 108 18.33 -15.41 2.13
CA TRP A 108 18.12 -16.36 1.05
C TRP A 108 19.19 -17.46 1.05
N ARG A 109 18.76 -18.71 0.86
CA ARG A 109 19.67 -19.88 0.83
C ARG A 109 20.72 -19.80 -0.28
N THR A 110 20.37 -19.16 -1.40
CA THR A 110 21.24 -18.96 -2.56
C THR A 110 21.04 -17.56 -3.10
N PHE A 111 22.09 -16.96 -3.67
CA PHE A 111 22.03 -15.60 -4.25
C PHE A 111 21.67 -14.53 -3.21
N ARG A 112 22.36 -14.58 -2.05
CA ARG A 112 22.16 -13.63 -0.96
C ARG A 112 22.33 -12.20 -1.44
N ASP A 113 21.37 -11.36 -1.08
CA ASP A 113 21.29 -9.96 -1.50
C ASP A 113 21.13 -9.07 -0.26
N GLY A 114 22.23 -8.48 0.20
CA GLY A 114 22.26 -7.68 1.43
C GLY A 114 21.36 -6.44 1.38
N PRO A 115 21.35 -5.66 0.28
CA PRO A 115 20.46 -4.52 0.10
C PRO A 115 18.97 -4.83 0.10
N HIS A 116 18.55 -6.01 -0.35
CA HIS A 116 17.16 -6.27 -0.73
C HIS A 116 16.26 -6.58 0.46
N ILE A 117 15.17 -5.82 0.62
CA ILE A 117 14.05 -6.12 1.54
C ILE A 117 12.75 -6.14 0.73
N GLU A 118 11.93 -7.18 0.91
CA GLU A 118 10.61 -7.26 0.30
C GLU A 118 9.51 -7.61 1.30
N LEU A 119 8.27 -7.19 1.00
CA LEU A 119 7.10 -7.71 1.71
C LEU A 119 6.91 -9.19 1.41
N ASP A 120 6.67 -9.99 2.45
CA ASP A 120 6.34 -11.40 2.30
C ASP A 120 5.11 -11.53 1.40
N ARG A 121 5.13 -12.56 0.55
CA ARG A 121 4.03 -12.88 -0.37
C ARG A 121 2.84 -13.51 0.34
N LYS A 122 3.03 -13.96 1.58
CA LYS A 122 1.94 -14.47 2.40
C LYS A 122 0.96 -13.33 2.73
N PRO A 123 -0.35 -13.57 2.63
CA PRO A 123 -1.34 -12.58 3.01
C PRO A 123 -1.18 -12.25 4.50
N ILE A 124 -1.13 -10.95 4.81
CA ILE A 124 -1.18 -10.47 6.19
C ILE A 124 -2.56 -10.84 6.75
N PRO A 125 -2.65 -11.55 7.90
CA PRO A 125 -3.92 -11.83 8.54
C PRO A 125 -4.72 -10.54 8.77
N ARG A 126 -6.00 -10.53 8.39
CA ARG A 126 -6.86 -9.32 8.36
C ARG A 126 -6.99 -8.63 9.72
N ASP A 127 -6.76 -9.36 10.80
CA ASP A 127 -6.80 -8.93 12.19
C ASP A 127 -5.57 -8.14 12.65
N ALA A 128 -4.44 -8.22 11.95
CA ALA A 128 -3.26 -7.39 12.23
C ALA A 128 -3.46 -5.93 11.80
N ARG A 129 -4.16 -5.68 10.67
CA ARG A 129 -4.44 -4.34 10.15
C ARG A 129 -5.41 -3.52 11.02
N ALA A 130 -6.20 -4.16 11.88
CA ALA A 130 -7.22 -3.51 12.68
C ALA A 130 -6.69 -2.87 13.98
N ARG A 131 -5.44 -3.15 14.39
CA ARG A 131 -4.89 -2.68 15.67
C ARG A 131 -4.40 -1.22 15.63
N ASP A 132 -4.08 -0.71 14.44
CA ASP A 132 -3.53 0.65 14.23
C ASP A 132 -4.55 1.64 13.62
N ALA A 133 -5.79 1.22 13.38
CA ALA A 133 -6.82 2.12 12.90
C ALA A 133 -7.30 3.02 14.06
N PRO A 134 -7.33 4.36 13.90
CA PRO A 134 -7.92 5.23 14.92
C PRO A 134 -9.38 4.83 15.12
N GLY A 135 -9.70 4.37 16.34
CA GLY A 135 -10.98 3.78 16.67
C GLY A 135 -12.14 4.71 16.36
N HIS A 136 -12.88 4.40 15.30
CA HIS A 136 -14.19 5.00 15.07
C HIS A 136 -15.14 4.45 16.13
N ARG A 137 -15.30 5.15 17.26
CA ARG A 137 -16.36 4.85 18.23
C ARG A 137 -17.69 4.92 17.49
N SER A 138 -18.27 3.76 17.22
CA SER A 138 -19.65 3.66 16.74
C SER A 138 -20.55 4.20 17.84
N VAL A 139 -21.07 5.41 17.64
CA VAL A 139 -22.16 5.93 18.47
C VAL A 139 -23.38 5.08 18.16
N SER A 140 -23.75 4.21 19.09
CA SER A 140 -24.98 3.43 19.06
C SER A 140 -26.17 4.39 19.10
N ARG A 141 -26.70 4.74 17.92
CA ARG A 141 -28.03 5.37 17.84
C ARG A 141 -29.05 4.30 18.20
N GLY A 142 -29.53 4.37 19.44
CA GLY A 142 -30.63 3.57 19.94
C GLY A 142 -31.86 3.71 19.03
N CYS A 143 -32.42 2.56 18.66
CA CYS A 143 -33.67 2.44 17.95
C CYS A 143 -34.83 2.69 18.95
N PRO A 144 -35.73 3.66 18.75
CA PRO A 144 -36.97 3.70 19.50
C PRO A 144 -37.98 2.78 18.83
N SER A 145 -38.24 1.64 19.46
CA SER A 145 -39.41 0.82 19.16
C SER A 145 -40.69 1.58 19.53
N HIS A 146 -41.52 1.91 18.55
CA HIS A 146 -42.92 2.21 18.81
C HIS A 146 -43.84 1.32 17.98
N ARG A 147 -44.51 0.43 18.71
CA ARG A 147 -45.53 -0.50 18.24
C ARG A 147 -46.91 0.06 18.60
N SER A 148 -47.83 -0.10 17.65
CA SER A 148 -49.30 -0.02 17.78
C SER A 148 -49.88 1.41 17.83
N ARG A 149 -51.00 1.75 17.16
CA ARG A 149 -52.25 0.99 16.97
C ARG A 149 -52.98 1.37 15.67
N ARG A 150 -53.76 0.41 15.16
CA ARG A 150 -54.81 0.56 14.13
C ARG A 150 -55.97 1.44 14.63
N ARG A 151 -56.61 2.22 13.75
CA ARG A 151 -58.09 2.43 13.69
C ARG A 151 -58.56 2.71 12.26
N HIS A 152 -59.83 2.40 12.03
CA HIS A 152 -60.52 2.20 10.76
C HIS A 152 -61.18 3.46 10.16
N ALA A 153 -61.46 3.34 8.85
CA ALA A 153 -62.69 3.66 8.12
C ALA A 153 -62.95 5.05 7.51
N ARG A 154 -63.24 4.97 6.18
CA ARG A 154 -64.23 5.66 5.33
C ARG A 154 -64.12 7.18 5.15
N SER A 155 -63.97 7.61 3.89
CA SER A 155 -65.05 8.36 3.20
C SER A 155 -64.81 8.44 1.70
N THR A 156 -65.92 8.43 0.97
CA THR A 156 -66.13 8.45 -0.48
C THR A 156 -66.07 9.87 -1.06
N ALA A 157 -65.64 10.04 -2.32
CA ALA A 157 -66.40 10.74 -3.38
C ALA A 157 -65.59 10.83 -4.69
N ARG A 158 -66.33 11.03 -5.78
CA ARG A 158 -66.00 10.85 -7.21
C ARG A 158 -65.67 12.18 -7.92
N HIS A 159 -65.32 12.04 -9.20
CA HIS A 159 -65.27 13.00 -10.33
C HIS A 159 -63.87 13.58 -10.58
N GLY A 160 -63.29 13.61 -11.78
CA GLY A 160 -63.68 13.36 -13.16
C GLY A 160 -62.46 13.67 -14.07
N PRO A 161 -62.52 13.45 -15.40
CA PRO A 161 -61.36 13.11 -16.22
C PRO A 161 -60.67 14.32 -16.89
N GLY A 162 -59.38 14.18 -17.25
CA GLY A 162 -58.68 15.23 -17.98
C GLY A 162 -57.32 14.84 -18.59
N VAL A 163 -57.38 14.35 -19.83
CA VAL A 163 -56.50 14.67 -20.98
C VAL A 163 -55.00 14.32 -20.95
N VAL A 164 -54.67 13.26 -21.69
CA VAL A 164 -53.64 13.12 -22.75
C VAL A 164 -52.51 14.16 -22.81
N ARG A 165 -51.25 13.72 -22.79
CA ARG A 165 -50.30 13.85 -23.93
C ARG A 165 -48.95 13.17 -23.68
N ASP A 166 -48.64 12.28 -24.62
CA ASP A 166 -47.35 11.70 -24.93
C ASP A 166 -46.28 12.73 -25.33
N ASP A 167 -45.06 12.19 -25.42
CA ASP A 167 -43.97 12.53 -26.34
C ASP A 167 -42.89 13.53 -25.89
N PRO A 168 -41.67 13.48 -26.49
CA PRO A 168 -40.70 12.40 -26.33
C PRO A 168 -39.26 12.95 -26.12
N ALA A 169 -38.31 12.03 -26.02
CA ALA A 169 -36.88 12.28 -26.00
C ALA A 169 -36.39 13.27 -27.09
N GLY A 170 -35.62 14.27 -26.66
CA GLY A 170 -34.86 15.17 -27.53
C GLY A 170 -33.39 14.75 -27.67
N PRO A 171 -32.71 15.16 -28.76
CA PRO A 171 -31.69 14.36 -29.44
C PRO A 171 -30.24 14.68 -29.07
N CYS A 172 -29.38 13.67 -29.21
CA CYS A 172 -27.93 13.82 -29.41
C CYS A 172 -27.63 14.26 -30.85
N PRO A 173 -26.71 15.22 -31.06
CA PRO A 173 -25.96 15.29 -32.31
C PRO A 173 -24.44 15.44 -32.07
N GLY A 174 -23.63 14.79 -32.90
CA GLY A 174 -22.21 15.12 -33.01
C GLY A 174 -21.31 14.02 -33.55
N CYS A 175 -21.52 13.58 -34.79
CA CYS A 175 -20.55 12.82 -35.58
C CYS A 175 -20.05 13.69 -36.76
N CYS A 176 -18.76 13.51 -37.12
CA CYS A 176 -18.04 14.02 -38.31
C CYS A 176 -17.75 15.54 -38.33
N SER A 177 -16.57 16.04 -38.73
CA SER A 177 -15.68 15.68 -39.85
C SER A 177 -14.24 16.18 -39.53
N ALA A 178 -13.18 15.40 -39.76
CA ALA A 178 -12.38 15.39 -40.99
C ALA A 178 -11.96 16.79 -41.50
N ARG A 179 -10.68 17.13 -41.32
CA ARG A 179 -9.81 17.84 -42.27
C ARG A 179 -8.36 17.44 -41.99
#